data_AF-A0ABD1CLJ8-F1
#
_entry.id   AF-A0ABD1CLJ8-F1
#
_cell.length_a   1.000
_cell.length_b   1.000
_cell.length_c   1.000
_cell.angle_alpha   90.00
_cell.angle_beta   90.00
_cell.angle_gamma   90.00
#
_symmetry.space_group_name_H-M   'P 1'
#
loop_
_entity.id
_entity.type
_entity.pdbx_description
1 polymer ?
#
loop_
_entity_poly.entity_id
_entity_poly.type
_entity_poly.pdbx_seq_one_letter_code
_entity_poly.pdbx_strand_id
1 'polypeptide(L)'
;MYVVGQYPRFLRAHWKFLKTVVNKLFEFMHETHDGVQDMACDTFIKIALKCRRHFVQLQPNESCTFIEEILATMSTIICDLQPQQVHTFYEAVGYMISAQVDQVQQNILIEKYMMLPNQVWDEIISQATKNVDILKDMAAVKQLGSILKTNVRACKALGHAYVSQLGRIYLDMLNVYKIMSENITQAIALNGLAINNQPLIKAMHVVKKETLTLISEWVSKSNDSQMVMENFIPPLLETVLFDYQRTKVPNAREPLVLSTMASIVNKLQAVITPEIPKIFDAVFDCTLDMINKNFEDYPQHRTNFYELLQAVNTHCFKAFLSIPPNQFKLVFDSIVWAFKHTMRNVADTGLNILMQMLQNLEQHPQAAQSFYQTYFTDILMQIFSVVTDTSHTASLQNHATILAYMFSLVEAGRITVSLGPSADNVLNVQEYVATLLKSAFNHLTDNQIKIFVTGLFNLDQDVHAFKEHLRDFLIQIKEVTGEDDSDLYLEERENELKKAQEEKRRVLMTVPGMINPHELPEEMQDE
;
A
#
# COMPACT_ATOMS: atom_id res chain seq x y z
N MET A 1 7.67 17.56 -34.09
CA MET A 1 7.91 16.76 -32.86
C MET A 1 6.87 15.67 -32.68
N TYR A 2 5.56 15.98 -32.68
CA TYR A 2 4.49 14.98 -32.53
C TYR A 2 4.63 13.76 -33.48
N VAL A 3 4.73 14.01 -34.79
CA VAL A 3 4.84 12.94 -35.80
C VAL A 3 6.00 12.00 -35.50
N VAL A 4 7.23 12.51 -35.33
CA VAL A 4 8.41 11.66 -35.08
C VAL A 4 8.30 10.83 -33.80
N GLY A 5 7.65 11.35 -32.75
CA GLY A 5 7.38 10.59 -31.52
C GLY A 5 6.45 9.38 -31.70
N GLN A 6 5.62 9.36 -32.75
CA GLN A 6 4.68 8.27 -33.05
C GLN A 6 5.27 7.15 -33.92
N TYR A 7 6.46 7.35 -34.53
CA TYR A 7 7.05 6.38 -35.47
C TYR A 7 8.40 5.82 -34.98
N PRO A 8 8.48 5.18 -33.79
CA PRO A 8 9.74 4.64 -33.27
C PRO A 8 10.32 3.51 -34.12
N ARG A 9 9.48 2.78 -34.87
CA ARG A 9 9.95 1.74 -35.81
C ARG A 9 10.81 2.34 -36.91
N PHE A 10 10.39 3.47 -37.47
CA PHE A 10 11.15 4.19 -38.48
C PHE A 10 12.47 4.72 -37.91
N LEU A 11 12.42 5.35 -36.73
CA LEU A 11 13.61 5.90 -36.07
C LEU A 11 14.67 4.82 -35.79
N ARG A 12 14.27 3.63 -35.35
CA ARG A 12 15.19 2.49 -35.13
C ARG A 12 15.85 1.97 -36.40
N ALA A 13 15.17 2.08 -37.55
CA ALA A 13 15.72 1.62 -38.83
C ALA A 13 16.68 2.65 -39.47
N HIS A 14 16.62 3.91 -39.07
CA HIS A 14 17.33 5.02 -39.72
C HIS A 14 18.12 5.87 -38.72
N TRP A 15 19.30 5.37 -38.31
CA TRP A 15 20.16 6.03 -37.30
C TRP A 15 20.42 7.52 -37.57
N LYS A 16 20.86 7.87 -38.79
CA LYS A 16 21.14 9.27 -39.15
C LYS A 16 19.94 10.17 -38.87
N PHE A 17 18.74 9.71 -39.22
CA PHE A 17 17.51 10.46 -38.99
C PHE A 17 17.18 10.56 -37.50
N LEU A 18 17.36 9.48 -36.73
CA LEU A 18 17.21 9.51 -35.27
C LEU A 18 18.15 10.55 -34.62
N LYS A 19 19.45 10.54 -34.96
CA LYS A 19 20.43 11.51 -34.45
C LYS A 19 20.05 12.95 -34.83
N THR A 20 19.67 13.19 -36.08
CA THR A 20 19.20 14.51 -36.54
C THR A 20 17.97 14.99 -35.78
N VAL A 21 16.97 14.13 -35.58
CA VAL A 21 15.76 14.48 -34.84
C VAL A 21 16.10 14.84 -33.40
N VAL A 22 16.94 14.05 -32.72
CA VAL A 22 17.31 14.31 -31.33
C VAL A 22 18.08 15.63 -31.19
N ASN A 23 19.05 15.91 -32.07
CA ASN A 23 19.75 17.20 -32.07
C ASN A 23 18.78 18.37 -32.30
N LYS A 24 17.80 18.20 -33.18
CA LYS A 24 16.77 19.23 -33.39
C LYS A 24 15.88 19.41 -32.16
N LEU A 25 15.61 18.35 -31.38
CA LEU A 25 14.91 18.48 -30.10
C LEU A 25 15.75 19.28 -29.10
N PHE A 26 17.07 19.09 -29.05
CA PHE A 26 17.96 19.91 -28.21
C PHE A 26 17.94 21.38 -28.64
N GLU A 27 17.96 21.68 -29.93
CA GLU A 27 17.76 23.06 -30.40
C GLU A 27 16.43 23.65 -29.93
N PHE A 28 15.34 22.87 -29.97
CA PHE A 28 14.03 23.32 -29.50
C PHE A 28 13.93 23.46 -27.98
N MET A 29 14.85 22.88 -27.20
CA MET A 29 14.94 23.11 -25.76
C MET A 29 15.44 24.54 -25.43
N HIS A 30 15.97 25.26 -26.41
CA HIS A 30 16.36 26.68 -26.31
C HIS A 30 15.31 27.65 -26.86
N GLU A 31 14.20 27.14 -27.40
CA GLU A 31 13.17 28.00 -27.99
C GLU A 31 12.38 28.72 -26.90
N THR A 32 12.15 30.03 -27.09
CA THR A 32 11.46 30.87 -26.09
C THR A 32 9.93 30.84 -26.22
N HIS A 33 9.41 30.25 -27.30
CA HIS A 33 7.97 30.14 -27.51
C HIS A 33 7.35 29.15 -26.51
N ASP A 34 6.26 29.60 -25.88
CA ASP A 34 5.56 28.84 -24.86
C ASP A 34 5.15 27.43 -25.35
N GLY A 35 5.33 26.44 -24.50
CA GLY A 35 5.06 25.02 -24.76
C GLY A 35 6.03 24.30 -25.71
N VAL A 36 6.96 24.98 -26.40
CA VAL A 36 7.91 24.31 -27.32
C VAL A 36 8.92 23.45 -26.56
N GLN A 37 9.48 23.98 -25.46
CA GLN A 37 10.40 23.25 -24.59
C GLN A 37 9.75 22.00 -23.97
N ASP A 38 8.49 22.11 -23.53
CA ASP A 38 7.72 20.98 -22.99
C ASP A 38 7.52 19.90 -24.06
N MET A 39 7.09 20.30 -25.26
CA MET A 39 6.92 19.37 -26.37
C MET A 39 8.24 18.71 -26.77
N ALA A 40 9.35 19.43 -26.71
CA ALA A 40 10.68 18.90 -26.98
C ALA A 40 11.08 17.82 -25.95
N CYS A 41 10.93 18.11 -24.65
CA CYS A 41 11.21 17.17 -23.56
C CYS A 41 10.31 15.93 -23.62
N ASP A 42 9.00 16.13 -23.84
CA ASP A 42 8.01 15.05 -23.97
C ASP A 42 8.28 14.15 -25.17
N THR A 43 8.71 14.73 -26.28
CA THR A 43 9.08 13.96 -27.47
C THR A 43 10.40 13.22 -27.24
N PHE A 44 11.37 13.87 -26.58
CA PHE A 44 12.66 13.29 -26.26
C PHE A 44 12.52 12.06 -25.36
N ILE A 45 11.75 12.12 -24.27
CA ILE A 45 11.52 10.97 -23.39
C ILE A 45 10.79 9.83 -24.10
N LYS A 46 9.82 10.12 -24.98
CA LYS A 46 9.15 9.09 -25.81
C LYS A 46 10.14 8.38 -26.73
N ILE A 47 11.03 9.13 -27.39
CA ILE A 47 12.08 8.56 -28.25
C ILE A 47 13.06 7.74 -27.43
N ALA A 48 13.54 8.27 -26.30
CA ALA A 48 14.45 7.58 -25.40
C ALA A 48 13.88 6.23 -24.96
N LEU A 49 12.63 6.20 -24.48
CA LEU A 49 11.93 4.97 -24.08
C LEU A 49 11.87 3.92 -25.19
N LYS A 50 11.54 4.33 -26.42
CA LYS A 50 11.31 3.40 -27.54
C LYS A 50 12.59 3.03 -28.30
N CYS A 51 13.63 3.85 -28.22
CA CYS A 51 14.86 3.70 -29.00
C CYS A 51 16.14 3.52 -28.15
N ARG A 52 16.06 3.51 -26.81
CA ARG A 52 17.16 3.47 -25.83
C ARG A 52 18.44 2.71 -26.22
N ARG A 53 18.31 1.50 -26.78
CA ARG A 53 19.46 0.67 -27.19
C ARG A 53 20.36 1.33 -28.23
N HIS A 54 19.81 2.16 -29.11
CA HIS A 54 20.58 2.82 -30.17
C HIS A 54 21.51 3.90 -29.62
N PHE A 55 21.21 4.45 -28.44
CA PHE A 55 22.03 5.50 -27.82
C PHE A 55 23.29 4.95 -27.16
N VAL A 56 23.26 3.72 -26.66
CA VAL A 56 24.37 3.06 -25.94
C VAL A 56 25.21 2.14 -26.83
N GLN A 57 24.76 1.87 -28.05
CA GLN A 57 25.51 1.09 -29.03
C GLN A 57 26.29 2.01 -29.95
N LEU A 58 27.51 1.62 -30.31
CA LEU A 58 28.29 2.33 -31.32
C LEU A 58 27.63 2.16 -32.69
N GLN A 59 27.26 3.26 -33.32
CA GLN A 59 26.55 3.27 -34.60
C GLN A 59 27.52 3.40 -35.77
N PRO A 60 27.17 2.92 -36.98
CA PRO A 60 28.08 2.96 -38.12
C PRO A 60 28.49 4.39 -38.49
N ASN A 61 29.79 4.61 -38.64
CA ASN A 61 30.42 5.91 -38.93
C ASN A 61 30.36 6.95 -37.78
N GLU A 62 30.13 6.52 -36.55
CA GLU A 62 30.29 7.35 -35.35
C GLU A 62 31.59 6.97 -34.62
N SER A 63 32.23 7.94 -33.95
CA SER A 63 33.47 7.71 -33.18
C SER A 63 33.23 7.26 -31.74
N CYS A 64 32.06 7.59 -31.19
CA CYS A 64 31.65 7.22 -29.83
C CYS A 64 30.13 6.97 -29.78
N THR A 65 29.64 6.51 -28.63
CA THR A 65 28.22 6.30 -28.46
C THR A 65 27.48 7.63 -28.29
N PHE A 66 26.26 7.74 -28.78
CA PHE A 66 25.54 9.02 -28.73
C PHE A 66 25.19 9.42 -27.29
N ILE A 67 25.06 8.47 -26.37
CA ILE A 67 24.92 8.77 -24.95
C ILE A 67 26.14 9.54 -24.41
N GLU A 68 27.36 9.20 -24.84
CA GLU A 68 28.57 9.91 -24.39
C GLU A 68 28.60 11.36 -24.88
N GLU A 69 28.18 11.61 -26.13
CA GLU A 69 28.01 12.98 -26.65
C GLU A 69 27.00 13.77 -25.82
N ILE A 70 25.83 13.18 -25.54
CA ILE A 70 24.76 13.83 -24.75
C ILE A 70 25.26 14.17 -23.34
N LEU A 71 25.97 13.25 -22.68
CA LEU A 71 26.51 13.50 -21.34
C LEU A 71 27.59 14.60 -21.35
N ALA A 72 28.41 14.68 -22.40
CA ALA A 72 29.46 15.70 -22.51
C ALA A 72 28.89 17.11 -22.74
N THR A 73 27.76 17.23 -23.43
CA THR A 73 27.10 18.52 -23.72
C THR A 73 25.84 18.75 -22.89
N MET A 74 25.67 18.01 -21.78
CA MET A 74 24.44 18.05 -21.00
C MET A 74 24.16 19.45 -20.44
N SER A 75 25.17 20.12 -19.89
CA SER A 75 25.04 21.47 -19.32
C SER A 75 24.57 22.49 -20.34
N THR A 76 25.03 22.37 -21.60
CA THR A 76 24.61 23.26 -22.68
C THR A 76 23.21 22.94 -23.17
N ILE A 77 22.77 21.68 -23.15
CA ILE A 77 21.42 21.30 -23.60
C ILE A 77 20.33 21.81 -22.63
N ILE A 78 20.60 21.76 -21.33
CA ILE A 78 19.57 22.02 -20.31
C ILE A 78 19.56 23.44 -19.75
N CYS A 79 20.45 24.35 -20.20
CA CYS A 79 20.68 25.64 -19.54
C CYS A 79 19.46 26.56 -19.52
N ASP A 80 18.59 26.47 -20.53
CA ASP A 80 17.38 27.31 -20.65
C ASP A 80 16.10 26.58 -20.20
N LEU A 81 16.22 25.34 -19.73
CA LEU A 81 15.09 24.52 -19.31
C LEU A 81 14.65 24.85 -17.88
N GLN A 82 13.34 24.81 -17.66
CA GLN A 82 12.75 24.90 -16.34
C GLN A 82 13.00 23.62 -15.53
N PRO A 83 12.96 23.66 -14.18
CA PRO A 83 13.27 22.48 -13.35
C PRO A 83 12.47 21.22 -13.69
N GLN A 84 11.18 21.36 -14.01
CA GLN A 84 10.34 20.21 -14.39
C GLN A 84 10.79 19.57 -15.71
N GLN A 85 11.19 20.38 -16.68
CA GLN A 85 11.72 19.93 -17.97
C GLN A 85 13.09 19.26 -17.79
N VAL A 86 13.96 19.81 -16.93
CA VAL A 86 15.22 19.18 -16.52
C VAL A 86 14.95 17.80 -15.94
N HIS A 87 13.99 17.66 -15.02
CA HIS A 87 13.63 16.35 -14.46
C HIS A 87 13.20 15.33 -15.53
N THR A 88 12.38 15.75 -16.51
CA THR A 88 11.96 14.92 -17.64
C THR A 88 13.14 14.54 -18.54
N PHE A 89 14.06 15.47 -18.79
CA PHE A 89 15.29 15.21 -19.53
C PHE A 89 16.16 14.16 -18.84
N TYR A 90 16.38 14.30 -17.53
CA TYR A 90 17.11 13.31 -16.75
C TYR A 90 16.42 11.94 -16.78
N GLU A 91 15.09 11.87 -16.68
CA GLU A 91 14.35 10.60 -16.81
C GLU A 91 14.62 9.94 -18.19
N ALA A 92 14.59 10.74 -19.27
CA ALA A 92 14.86 10.27 -20.63
C ALA A 92 16.27 9.68 -20.78
N VAL A 93 17.29 10.39 -20.33
CA VAL A 93 18.69 9.93 -20.37
C VAL A 93 18.88 8.68 -19.51
N GLY A 94 18.22 8.61 -18.34
CA GLY A 94 18.22 7.41 -17.50
C GLY A 94 17.70 6.16 -18.22
N TYR A 95 16.68 6.28 -19.07
CA TYR A 95 16.18 5.14 -19.87
C TYR A 95 17.19 4.68 -20.94
N MET A 96 18.05 5.58 -21.43
CA MET A 96 19.13 5.22 -22.34
C MET A 96 20.19 4.43 -21.60
N ILE A 97 20.66 4.94 -20.45
CA ILE A 97 21.70 4.30 -19.63
C ILE A 97 21.23 2.93 -19.10
N SER A 98 19.93 2.77 -18.78
CA SER A 98 19.39 1.46 -18.38
C SER A 98 19.38 0.42 -19.49
N ALA A 99 19.63 0.81 -20.74
CA ALA A 99 19.82 -0.13 -21.85
C ALA A 99 21.27 -0.59 -22.03
N GLN A 100 22.24 0.00 -21.32
CA GLN A 100 23.62 -0.49 -21.30
C GLN A 100 23.67 -1.82 -20.54
N VAL A 101 24.22 -2.85 -21.18
CA VAL A 101 24.26 -4.22 -20.64
C VAL A 101 25.53 -4.47 -19.84
N ASP A 102 26.64 -3.84 -20.23
CA ASP A 102 27.88 -3.93 -19.46
C ASP A 102 27.76 -3.10 -18.16
N GLN A 103 27.79 -3.79 -17.02
CA GLN A 103 27.60 -3.17 -15.71
C GLN A 103 28.71 -2.16 -15.38
N VAL A 104 29.95 -2.42 -15.82
CA VAL A 104 31.08 -1.52 -15.58
C VAL A 104 30.86 -0.22 -16.34
N GLN A 105 30.60 -0.30 -17.65
CA GLN A 105 30.30 0.87 -18.45
C GLN A 105 29.02 1.59 -18.00
N GLN A 106 27.99 0.86 -17.58
CA GLN A 106 26.77 1.45 -17.04
C GLN A 106 27.07 2.30 -15.81
N ASN A 107 27.90 1.81 -14.88
CA ASN A 107 28.28 2.57 -13.69
C ASN A 107 29.07 3.84 -14.04
N ILE A 108 30.00 3.77 -15.01
CA ILE A 108 30.73 4.95 -15.50
C ILE A 108 29.77 5.99 -16.12
N LEU A 109 28.77 5.52 -16.88
CA LEU A 109 27.75 6.40 -17.45
C LEU A 109 26.88 7.04 -16.36
N ILE A 110 26.49 6.29 -15.32
CA ILE A 110 25.72 6.82 -14.17
C ILE A 110 26.52 7.90 -13.43
N GLU A 111 27.81 7.69 -13.20
CA GLU A 111 28.67 8.67 -12.53
C GLU A 111 28.74 10.00 -13.32
N LYS A 112 28.96 9.92 -14.63
CA LYS A 112 28.96 11.11 -15.51
C LYS A 112 27.58 11.77 -15.58
N TYR A 113 26.53 10.96 -15.66
CA TYR A 113 25.14 11.41 -15.73
C TYR A 113 24.71 12.19 -14.48
N MET A 114 25.13 11.76 -13.29
CA MET A 114 24.77 12.40 -12.03
C MET A 114 25.78 13.46 -11.59
N MET A 115 26.77 13.80 -12.42
CA MET A 115 27.84 14.73 -12.06
C MET A 115 27.33 16.11 -11.65
N LEU A 116 26.46 16.76 -12.45
CA LEU A 116 25.98 18.12 -12.16
C LEU A 116 25.14 18.18 -10.87
N PRO A 117 24.14 17.30 -10.64
CA PRO A 117 23.41 17.28 -9.37
C PRO A 117 24.31 16.96 -8.17
N ASN A 118 25.29 16.06 -8.35
CA ASN A 118 26.23 15.70 -7.29
C ASN A 118 27.17 16.86 -6.91
N GLN A 119 27.63 17.66 -7.87
CA GLN A 119 28.45 18.84 -7.57
C GLN A 119 27.71 19.83 -6.65
N VAL A 120 26.47 20.17 -7.01
CA VAL A 120 25.65 21.09 -6.19
C VAL A 120 25.29 20.46 -4.84
N TRP A 121 25.00 19.15 -4.82
CA TRP A 121 24.79 18.41 -3.58
C TRP A 121 26.01 18.49 -2.65
N ASP A 122 27.18 18.12 -3.15
CA ASP A 122 28.44 18.09 -2.39
C ASP A 122 28.80 19.49 -1.87
N GLU A 123 28.56 20.54 -2.65
CA GLU A 123 28.72 21.93 -2.21
C GLU A 123 27.81 22.29 -1.03
N ILE A 124 26.52 21.95 -1.10
CA ILE A 124 25.56 22.23 -0.01
C ILE A 124 25.92 21.42 1.24
N ILE A 125 26.25 20.13 1.10
CA ILE A 125 26.63 19.27 2.23
C ILE A 125 27.94 19.74 2.88
N SER A 126 28.93 20.15 2.08
CA SER A 126 30.19 20.73 2.58
C SER A 126 29.96 22.01 3.38
N GLN A 127 29.05 22.87 2.92
CA GLN A 127 28.64 24.07 3.66
C GLN A 127 27.89 23.72 4.94
N ALA A 128 26.95 22.76 4.89
CA ALA A 128 26.16 22.33 6.03
C ALA A 128 27.01 21.68 7.13
N THR A 129 28.07 20.98 6.76
CA THR A 129 29.06 20.41 7.69
C THR A 129 29.77 21.50 8.51
N LYS A 130 29.99 22.69 7.93
CA LYS A 130 30.59 23.83 8.62
C LYS A 130 29.57 24.65 9.38
N ASN A 131 28.38 24.82 8.83
CA ASN A 131 27.28 25.55 9.44
C ASN A 131 25.93 24.96 9.00
N VAL A 132 25.26 24.28 9.93
CA VAL A 132 23.95 23.63 9.70
C VAL A 132 22.85 24.64 9.35
N ASP A 133 23.00 25.93 9.71
CA ASP A 133 21.99 26.95 9.42
C ASP A 133 21.80 27.22 7.92
N ILE A 134 22.73 26.81 7.05
CA ILE A 134 22.51 26.85 5.60
C ILE A 134 21.28 26.03 5.19
N LEU A 135 20.93 24.98 5.94
CA LEU A 135 19.74 24.16 5.71
C LEU A 135 18.44 24.83 6.17
N LYS A 136 18.51 26.09 6.63
CA LYS A 136 17.37 26.98 6.85
C LYS A 136 17.27 28.07 5.77
N ASP A 137 18.25 28.16 4.87
CA ASP A 137 18.19 29.08 3.75
C ASP A 137 17.26 28.55 2.65
N MET A 138 16.41 29.45 2.13
CA MET A 138 15.41 29.10 1.12
C MET A 138 16.04 28.59 -0.18
N ALA A 139 17.16 29.18 -0.62
CA ALA A 139 17.77 28.81 -1.89
C ALA A 139 18.37 27.40 -1.78
N ALA A 140 19.12 27.13 -0.71
CA ALA A 140 19.69 25.81 -0.43
C ALA A 140 18.60 24.72 -0.33
N VAL A 141 17.52 24.96 0.44
CA VAL A 141 16.44 23.98 0.60
C VAL A 141 15.72 23.70 -0.73
N LYS A 142 15.48 24.73 -1.56
CA LYS A 142 14.88 24.55 -2.89
C LYS A 142 15.80 23.76 -3.83
N GLN A 143 17.10 24.03 -3.80
CA GLN A 143 18.09 23.28 -4.59
C GLN A 143 18.12 21.81 -4.18
N LEU A 144 18.17 21.50 -2.88
CA LEU A 144 18.07 20.13 -2.37
C LEU A 144 16.80 19.42 -2.86
N GLY A 145 15.65 20.09 -2.79
CA GLY A 145 14.39 19.56 -3.29
C GLY A 145 14.43 19.26 -4.80
N SER A 146 15.06 20.12 -5.60
CA SER A 146 15.21 19.91 -7.05
C SER A 146 16.19 18.77 -7.37
N ILE A 147 17.29 18.66 -6.62
CA ILE A 147 18.26 17.57 -6.76
C ILE A 147 17.57 16.24 -6.44
N LEU A 148 16.83 16.14 -5.34
CA LEU A 148 16.12 14.91 -4.98
C LEU A 148 15.07 14.52 -6.02
N LYS A 149 14.31 15.48 -6.56
CA LYS A 149 13.38 15.21 -7.69
C LYS A 149 14.09 14.67 -8.93
N THR A 150 15.27 15.20 -9.25
CA THR A 150 16.11 14.70 -10.34
C THR A 150 16.53 13.26 -10.06
N ASN A 151 16.98 12.97 -8.84
CA ASN A 151 17.35 11.63 -8.39
C ASN A 151 16.16 10.65 -8.43
N VAL A 152 14.94 11.07 -8.07
CA VAL A 152 13.72 10.25 -8.21
C VAL A 152 13.47 9.87 -9.67
N ARG A 153 13.58 10.84 -10.60
CA ARG A 153 13.43 10.58 -12.04
C ARG A 153 14.52 9.67 -12.59
N ALA A 154 15.76 9.90 -12.20
CA ALA A 154 16.91 9.05 -12.53
C ALA A 154 16.68 7.60 -12.05
N CYS A 155 16.34 7.43 -10.78
CA CYS A 155 16.05 6.15 -10.15
C CYS A 155 14.92 5.41 -10.86
N LYS A 156 13.83 6.10 -11.16
CA LYS A 156 12.69 5.53 -11.89
C LYS A 156 13.13 4.94 -13.24
N ALA A 157 14.00 5.62 -13.96
CA ALA A 157 14.42 5.20 -15.29
C ALA A 157 15.53 4.13 -15.30
N LEU A 158 16.45 4.18 -14.31
CA LEU A 158 17.58 3.28 -14.15
C LEU A 158 17.22 1.97 -13.45
N GLY A 159 16.25 1.99 -12.54
CA GLY A 159 15.89 0.84 -11.71
C GLY A 159 17.01 0.45 -10.75
N HIS A 160 17.25 -0.86 -10.58
CA HIS A 160 18.24 -1.35 -9.61
C HIS A 160 19.64 -0.73 -9.77
N ALA A 161 20.10 -0.52 -11.01
CA ALA A 161 21.43 0.03 -11.31
C ALA A 161 21.71 1.40 -10.68
N TYR A 162 20.65 2.14 -10.31
CA TYR A 162 20.75 3.39 -9.58
C TYR A 162 21.42 3.24 -8.19
N VAL A 163 21.58 2.01 -7.68
CA VAL A 163 22.20 1.73 -6.38
C VAL A 163 23.58 2.37 -6.20
N SER A 164 24.37 2.48 -7.27
CA SER A 164 25.69 3.12 -7.23
C SER A 164 25.59 4.60 -6.85
N GLN A 165 24.64 5.31 -7.45
CA GLN A 165 24.34 6.71 -7.13
C GLN A 165 23.65 6.83 -5.77
N LEU A 166 22.67 5.98 -5.47
CA LEU A 166 21.97 6.04 -4.18
C LEU A 166 22.96 5.86 -3.03
N GLY A 167 23.82 4.85 -3.10
CA GLY A 167 24.84 4.56 -2.09
C GLY A 167 25.79 5.73 -1.84
N ARG A 168 26.13 6.52 -2.87
CA ARG A 168 26.94 7.74 -2.73
C ARG A 168 26.30 8.77 -1.81
N ILE A 169 25.01 9.05 -1.99
CA ILE A 169 24.32 10.15 -1.30
C ILE A 169 23.52 9.70 -0.07
N TYR A 170 23.43 8.39 0.19
CA TYR A 170 22.41 7.82 1.07
C TYR A 170 22.44 8.36 2.50
N LEU A 171 23.60 8.31 3.15
CA LEU A 171 23.74 8.71 4.56
C LEU A 171 23.59 10.24 4.72
N ASP A 172 24.16 11.01 3.81
CA ASP A 172 23.99 12.47 3.80
C ASP A 172 22.52 12.85 3.58
N MET A 173 21.83 12.14 2.70
CA MET A 173 20.40 12.34 2.45
C MET A 173 19.56 12.07 3.70
N LEU A 174 19.87 11.01 4.45
CA LEU A 174 19.20 10.71 5.73
C LEU A 174 19.51 11.78 6.79
N ASN A 175 20.74 12.28 6.86
CA ASN A 175 21.10 13.39 7.75
C ASN A 175 20.34 14.68 7.40
N VAL A 176 20.25 15.03 6.10
CA VAL A 176 19.44 16.16 5.63
C VAL A 176 17.97 15.95 5.99
N TYR A 177 17.40 14.77 5.77
CA TYR A 177 16.02 14.45 6.17
C TYR A 177 15.78 14.74 7.66
N LYS A 178 16.69 14.28 8.53
CA LYS A 178 16.61 14.47 9.97
C LYS A 178 16.64 15.96 10.34
N ILE A 179 17.59 16.71 9.79
CA ILE A 179 17.72 18.16 10.07
C ILE A 179 16.47 18.92 9.60
N MET A 180 15.93 18.59 8.42
CA MET A 180 14.69 19.19 7.93
C MET A 180 13.53 18.90 8.89
N SER A 181 13.44 17.66 9.40
CA SER A 181 12.42 17.27 10.36
C SER A 181 12.50 18.03 11.68
N GLU A 182 13.71 18.13 12.23
CA GLU A 182 13.97 18.87 13.48
C GLU A 182 13.61 20.34 13.31
N ASN A 183 14.01 20.97 12.20
CA ASN A 183 13.67 22.36 11.88
C ASN A 183 12.16 22.58 11.75
N ILE A 184 11.44 21.69 11.05
CA ILE A 184 9.97 21.76 10.92
C ILE A 184 9.31 21.65 12.31
N THR A 185 9.72 20.65 13.09
CA THR A 185 9.15 20.38 14.41
C THR A 185 9.40 21.54 15.36
N GLN A 186 10.62 22.09 15.37
CA GLN A 186 10.98 23.25 16.19
C GLN A 186 10.20 24.50 15.77
N ALA A 187 10.07 24.75 14.46
CA ALA A 187 9.32 25.90 13.95
C ALA A 187 7.85 25.84 14.38
N ILE A 188 7.22 24.67 14.29
CA ILE A 188 5.83 24.45 14.71
C ILE A 188 5.67 24.56 16.23
N ALA A 189 6.62 24.01 17.01
CA ALA A 189 6.59 24.10 18.47
C ALA A 189 6.69 25.56 18.96
N LEU A 190 7.47 26.40 18.28
CA LEU A 190 7.65 27.82 18.65
C LEU A 190 6.51 28.74 18.18
N ASN A 191 5.96 28.50 16.98
CA ASN A 191 5.06 29.45 16.31
C ASN A 191 3.64 28.91 16.10
N GLY A 192 3.36 27.68 16.53
CA GLY A 192 2.11 26.99 16.27
C GLY A 192 1.97 26.49 14.84
N LEU A 193 0.82 25.84 14.56
CA LEU A 193 0.57 25.13 13.29
C LEU A 193 0.53 26.05 12.05
N ALA A 194 0.23 27.34 12.22
CA ALA A 194 0.12 28.29 11.12
C ALA A 194 1.44 28.44 10.32
N ILE A 195 2.58 28.18 10.96
CA ILE A 195 3.90 28.25 10.32
C ILE A 195 4.07 27.25 9.16
N ASN A 196 3.29 26.17 9.16
CA ASN A 196 3.36 25.14 8.12
C ASN A 196 3.00 25.69 6.73
N ASN A 197 2.29 26.82 6.69
CA ASN A 197 1.96 27.49 5.44
C ASN A 197 3.09 28.35 4.87
N GLN A 198 4.14 28.61 5.64
CA GLN A 198 5.27 29.42 5.19
C GLN A 198 6.06 28.72 4.08
N PRO A 199 6.57 29.48 3.09
CA PRO A 199 7.28 28.91 1.94
C PRO A 199 8.46 28.01 2.34
N LEU A 200 9.21 28.36 3.39
CA LEU A 200 10.40 27.63 3.80
C LEU A 200 10.03 26.26 4.36
N ILE A 201 9.06 26.21 5.27
CA ILE A 201 8.58 24.96 5.87
C ILE A 201 7.98 24.04 4.80
N LYS A 202 7.24 24.59 3.84
CA LYS A 202 6.77 23.83 2.67
C LYS A 202 7.92 23.24 1.85
N ALA A 203 8.99 24.01 1.62
CA ALA A 203 10.16 23.54 0.90
C ALA A 203 10.90 22.43 1.68
N MET A 204 11.02 22.54 3.01
CA MET A 204 11.58 21.49 3.87
C MET A 204 10.75 20.20 3.81
N HIS A 205 9.41 20.30 3.82
CA HIS A 205 8.53 19.14 3.60
C HIS A 205 8.77 18.48 2.23
N VAL A 206 9.00 19.27 1.17
CA VAL A 206 9.36 18.70 -0.14
C VAL A 206 10.65 17.89 -0.05
N VAL A 207 11.69 18.38 0.62
CA VAL A 207 12.94 17.61 0.80
C VAL A 207 12.70 16.29 1.54
N LYS A 208 11.92 16.31 2.64
CA LYS A 208 11.55 15.07 3.36
C LYS A 208 10.78 14.10 2.47
N LYS A 209 9.78 14.59 1.73
CA LYS A 209 8.95 13.75 0.85
C LYS A 209 9.75 13.14 -0.29
N GLU A 210 10.56 13.94 -0.98
CA GLU A 210 11.36 13.44 -2.11
C GLU A 210 12.45 12.46 -1.67
N THR A 211 12.98 12.61 -0.44
CA THR A 211 13.86 11.60 0.19
C THR A 211 13.15 10.26 0.32
N LEU A 212 11.96 10.24 0.92
CA LEU A 212 11.17 9.03 1.11
C LEU A 212 10.72 8.42 -0.22
N THR A 213 10.29 9.25 -1.17
CA THR A 213 9.93 8.82 -2.53
C THR A 213 11.11 8.16 -3.23
N LEU A 214 12.32 8.73 -3.15
CA LEU A 214 13.52 8.16 -3.77
C LEU A 214 13.85 6.77 -3.20
N ILE A 215 13.78 6.64 -1.88
CA ILE A 215 14.05 5.38 -1.18
C ILE A 215 13.01 4.33 -1.57
N SER A 216 11.72 4.68 -1.49
CA SER A 216 10.62 3.77 -1.87
C SER A 216 10.73 3.32 -3.34
N GLU A 217 10.94 4.27 -4.25
CA GLU A 217 11.07 4.02 -5.69
C GLU A 217 12.24 3.06 -5.97
N TRP A 218 13.40 3.29 -5.37
CA TRP A 218 14.56 2.42 -5.59
C TRP A 218 14.35 1.03 -4.99
N VAL A 219 13.87 0.94 -3.74
CA VAL A 219 13.61 -0.36 -3.11
C VAL A 219 12.65 -1.17 -3.96
N SER A 220 11.54 -0.59 -4.43
CA SER A 220 10.56 -1.29 -5.28
C SER A 220 11.19 -1.92 -6.54
N LYS A 221 12.23 -1.28 -7.08
CA LYS A 221 12.97 -1.69 -8.28
C LYS A 221 14.24 -2.49 -8.03
N SER A 222 14.64 -2.67 -6.77
CA SER A 222 15.79 -3.50 -6.40
C SER A 222 15.55 -4.96 -6.79
N ASN A 223 16.62 -5.72 -7.02
CA ASN A 223 16.54 -7.15 -7.30
C ASN A 223 17.42 -7.98 -6.34
N ASP A 224 17.97 -7.34 -5.31
CA ASP A 224 18.80 -7.96 -4.27
C ASP A 224 18.27 -7.56 -2.89
N SER A 225 17.37 -8.38 -2.36
CA SER A 225 16.71 -8.12 -1.07
C SER A 225 17.69 -8.19 0.11
N GLN A 226 18.74 -8.99 0.03
CA GLN A 226 19.72 -9.13 1.12
C GLN A 226 20.57 -7.87 1.23
N MET A 227 21.08 -7.38 0.11
CA MET A 227 21.85 -6.14 0.07
C MET A 227 21.02 -4.95 0.56
N VAL A 228 19.72 -4.88 0.22
CA VAL A 228 18.81 -3.86 0.74
C VAL A 228 18.67 -3.98 2.27
N MET A 229 18.44 -5.18 2.78
CA MET A 229 18.26 -5.44 4.22
C MET A 229 19.51 -5.13 5.03
N GLU A 230 20.70 -5.40 4.51
CA GLU A 230 21.95 -5.20 5.26
C GLU A 230 22.43 -3.74 5.22
N ASN A 231 22.30 -3.06 4.07
CA ASN A 231 22.94 -1.77 3.85
C ASN A 231 21.99 -0.57 3.91
N PHE A 232 20.71 -0.75 3.60
CA PHE A 232 19.76 0.36 3.44
C PHE A 232 18.70 0.40 4.55
N ILE A 233 18.16 -0.76 4.96
CA ILE A 233 17.09 -0.79 5.97
C ILE A 233 17.55 -0.27 7.35
N PRO A 234 18.67 -0.71 7.95
CA PRO A 234 19.05 -0.29 9.29
C PRO A 234 19.16 1.23 9.48
N PRO A 235 19.94 1.98 8.66
CA PRO A 235 20.06 3.43 8.81
C PRO A 235 18.74 4.17 8.51
N LEU A 236 17.91 3.64 7.60
CA LEU A 236 16.58 4.17 7.34
C LEU A 236 15.69 4.07 8.59
N LEU A 237 15.63 2.89 9.22
CA LEU A 237 14.80 2.69 10.41
C LEU A 237 15.28 3.56 11.57
N GLU A 238 16.60 3.63 11.79
CA GLU A 238 17.18 4.46 12.86
C GLU A 238 16.92 5.96 12.67
N THR A 239 16.96 6.44 11.43
CA THR A 239 16.79 7.87 11.16
C THR A 239 15.32 8.24 11.06
N VAL A 240 14.55 7.55 10.21
CA VAL A 240 13.20 7.97 9.81
C VAL A 240 12.16 7.53 10.82
N LEU A 241 12.22 6.30 11.34
CA LEU A 241 11.20 5.83 12.29
C LEU A 241 11.35 6.49 13.65
N PHE A 242 12.58 6.62 14.13
CA PHE A 242 12.83 7.31 15.39
C PHE A 242 12.44 8.79 15.33
N ASP A 243 12.70 9.47 14.20
CA ASP A 243 12.21 10.82 13.93
C ASP A 243 10.68 10.89 13.97
N TYR A 244 10.00 9.98 13.27
CA TYR A 244 8.53 9.91 13.22
C TYR A 244 7.93 9.71 14.63
N GLN A 245 8.47 8.77 15.40
CA GLN A 245 8.02 8.46 16.77
C GLN A 245 8.24 9.66 17.71
N ARG A 246 9.42 10.29 17.66
CA ARG A 246 9.80 11.41 18.56
C ARG A 246 9.15 12.72 18.21
N THR A 247 8.64 12.87 16.99
CA THR A 247 7.88 14.04 16.58
C THR A 247 6.60 14.12 17.41
N LYS A 248 6.60 14.98 18.43
CA LYS A 248 5.49 15.14 19.37
C LYS A 248 4.29 15.86 18.77
N VAL A 249 4.50 16.65 17.71
CA VAL A 249 3.44 17.39 17.04
C VAL A 249 2.83 16.51 15.95
N PRO A 250 1.56 16.06 16.07
CA PRO A 250 0.96 15.16 15.10
C PRO A 250 1.02 15.67 13.65
N ASN A 251 0.77 16.95 13.42
CA ASN A 251 0.81 17.57 12.09
C ASN A 251 2.20 17.64 11.46
N ALA A 252 3.27 17.46 12.24
CA ALA A 252 4.65 17.42 11.74
C ALA A 252 5.09 16.02 11.33
N ARG A 253 4.34 14.96 11.71
CA ARG A 253 4.61 13.59 11.28
C ARG A 253 4.31 13.44 9.81
N GLU A 254 5.29 13.00 9.04
CA GLU A 254 5.18 12.85 7.59
C GLU A 254 4.44 11.54 7.23
N PRO A 255 3.21 11.58 6.69
CA PRO A 255 2.44 10.37 6.38
C PRO A 255 3.12 9.47 5.34
N LEU A 256 3.99 10.02 4.49
CA LEU A 256 4.71 9.24 3.47
C LEU A 256 5.69 8.22 4.09
N VAL A 257 6.05 8.37 5.38
CA VAL A 257 6.84 7.36 6.11
C VAL A 257 6.11 6.01 6.11
N LEU A 258 4.80 6.02 6.37
CA LEU A 258 3.98 4.81 6.47
C LEU A 258 3.89 4.08 5.12
N SER A 259 3.61 4.80 4.03
CA SER A 259 3.54 4.20 2.68
C SER A 259 4.91 3.78 2.16
N THR A 260 5.99 4.45 2.60
CA THR A 260 7.37 4.01 2.31
C THR A 260 7.64 2.67 2.99
N MET A 261 7.27 2.52 4.27
CA MET A 261 7.37 1.22 4.96
C MET A 261 6.50 0.15 4.29
N ALA A 262 5.28 0.50 3.86
CA ALA A 262 4.41 -0.42 3.14
C ALA A 262 5.05 -0.91 1.83
N SER A 263 5.64 0.01 1.06
CA SER A 263 6.35 -0.30 -0.20
C SER A 263 7.56 -1.21 0.03
N ILE A 264 8.31 -0.97 1.11
CA ILE A 264 9.44 -1.81 1.52
C ILE A 264 8.96 -3.21 1.91
N VAL A 265 7.89 -3.32 2.70
CA VAL A 265 7.31 -4.61 3.12
C VAL A 265 6.79 -5.40 1.92
N ASN A 266 6.06 -4.75 1.00
CA ASN A 266 5.59 -5.38 -0.24
C ASN A 266 6.75 -5.90 -1.09
N LYS A 267 7.89 -5.21 -1.08
CA LYS A 267 9.06 -5.60 -1.86
C LYS A 267 9.88 -6.73 -1.21
N LEU A 268 10.21 -6.58 0.07
CA LEU A 268 11.12 -7.48 0.79
C LEU A 268 10.39 -8.69 1.38
N GLN A 269 9.08 -8.58 1.55
CA GLN A 269 8.19 -9.64 2.02
C GLN A 269 8.71 -10.30 3.31
N ALA A 270 8.78 -11.63 3.35
CA ALA A 270 9.24 -12.38 4.51
C ALA A 270 10.65 -11.98 4.99
N VAL A 271 11.50 -11.42 4.12
CA VAL A 271 12.87 -11.03 4.48
C VAL A 271 12.89 -9.89 5.52
N ILE A 272 11.93 -8.96 5.47
CA ILE A 272 11.85 -7.85 6.45
C ILE A 272 11.05 -8.22 7.71
N THR A 273 10.50 -9.44 7.80
CA THR A 273 9.71 -9.89 8.98
C THR A 273 10.39 -9.63 10.33
N PRO A 274 11.73 -9.83 10.50
CA PRO A 274 12.41 -9.55 11.76
C PRO A 274 12.37 -8.07 12.21
N GLU A 275 12.22 -7.13 11.27
CA GLU A 275 12.21 -5.68 11.55
C GLU A 275 10.79 -5.14 11.82
N ILE A 276 9.74 -5.93 11.56
CA ILE A 276 8.35 -5.50 11.75
C ILE A 276 8.06 -5.04 13.18
N PRO A 277 8.51 -5.73 14.25
CA PRO A 277 8.30 -5.24 15.61
C PRO A 277 8.87 -3.83 15.82
N LYS A 278 10.08 -3.56 15.34
CA LYS A 278 10.73 -2.24 15.42
C LYS A 278 9.96 -1.18 14.63
N ILE A 279 9.42 -1.55 13.45
CA ILE A 279 8.56 -0.66 12.66
C ILE A 279 7.30 -0.30 13.45
N PHE A 280 6.62 -1.29 14.02
CA PHE A 280 5.36 -1.10 14.75
C PHE A 280 5.56 -0.30 16.03
N ASP A 281 6.61 -0.59 16.81
CA ASP A 281 6.92 0.17 18.03
C ASP A 281 7.10 1.67 17.75
N ALA A 282 7.63 2.02 16.57
CA ALA A 282 7.85 3.41 16.19
C ALA A 282 6.60 4.12 15.66
N VAL A 283 5.78 3.45 14.83
CA VAL A 283 4.71 4.12 14.08
C VAL A 283 3.30 3.78 14.53
N PHE A 284 3.08 2.64 15.18
CA PHE A 284 1.74 2.10 15.38
C PHE A 284 0.91 2.95 16.36
N ASP A 285 1.28 2.96 17.64
CA ASP A 285 0.52 3.65 18.70
C ASP A 285 0.38 5.15 18.43
N CYS A 286 1.47 5.78 18.01
CA CYS A 286 1.50 7.22 17.81
C CYS A 286 0.67 7.67 16.60
N THR A 287 0.51 6.81 15.58
CA THR A 287 -0.38 7.06 14.45
C THR A 287 -1.82 6.73 14.80
N LEU A 288 -2.06 5.65 15.55
CA LEU A 288 -3.40 5.25 15.96
C LEU A 288 -4.07 6.36 16.80
N ASP A 289 -3.36 6.98 17.74
CA ASP A 289 -3.85 8.14 18.52
C ASP A 289 -4.20 9.38 17.65
N MET A 290 -3.68 9.45 16.42
CA MET A 290 -4.05 10.51 15.48
C MET A 290 -5.36 10.21 14.76
N ILE A 291 -5.61 8.94 14.42
CA ILE A 291 -6.69 8.54 13.50
C ILE A 291 -7.91 7.91 14.19
N ASN A 292 -7.83 7.63 15.50
CA ASN A 292 -8.88 6.97 16.28
C ASN A 292 -9.83 7.92 17.03
N LYS A 293 -9.66 9.25 16.90
CA LYS A 293 -10.50 10.25 17.57
C LYS A 293 -11.75 10.61 16.79
N ASN A 294 -11.63 10.63 15.46
CA ASN A 294 -12.72 10.89 14.53
C ASN A 294 -12.37 10.31 13.14
N PHE A 295 -13.31 10.41 12.21
CA PHE A 295 -13.20 9.89 10.85
C PHE A 295 -12.70 10.91 9.82
N GLU A 296 -12.40 12.15 10.20
CA GLU A 296 -12.12 13.24 9.26
C GLU A 296 -10.64 13.64 9.25
N ASP A 297 -10.02 13.73 10.42
CA ASP A 297 -8.66 14.20 10.57
C ASP A 297 -7.63 13.21 9.99
N TYR A 298 -6.49 13.74 9.55
CA TYR A 298 -5.33 12.98 9.05
C TYR A 298 -5.66 11.89 8.00
N PRO A 299 -6.35 12.23 6.90
CA PRO A 299 -6.77 11.24 5.90
C PRO A 299 -5.60 10.53 5.21
N GLN A 300 -4.46 11.21 5.03
CA GLN A 300 -3.25 10.61 4.46
C GLN A 300 -2.61 9.61 5.42
N HIS A 301 -2.47 9.95 6.71
CA HIS A 301 -1.96 9.02 7.72
C HIS A 301 -2.85 7.79 7.81
N ARG A 302 -4.17 7.98 7.79
CA ARG A 302 -5.13 6.88 7.84
C ARG A 302 -4.98 5.93 6.66
N THR A 303 -4.94 6.46 5.44
CA THR A 303 -4.79 5.65 4.22
C THR A 303 -3.48 4.86 4.26
N ASN A 304 -2.37 5.55 4.56
CA ASN A 304 -1.05 4.92 4.52
C ASN A 304 -0.81 3.97 5.71
N PHE A 305 -1.45 4.21 6.86
CA PHE A 305 -1.42 3.30 8.01
C PHE A 305 -2.05 1.96 7.66
N TYR A 306 -3.24 1.97 7.05
CA TYR A 306 -3.89 0.73 6.64
C TYR A 306 -3.20 0.06 5.45
N GLU A 307 -2.57 0.84 4.56
CA GLU A 307 -1.70 0.29 3.52
C GLU A 307 -0.51 -0.48 4.12
N LEU A 308 0.16 0.09 5.14
CA LEU A 308 1.22 -0.60 5.88
C LEU A 308 0.70 -1.84 6.59
N LEU A 309 -0.44 -1.74 7.28
CA LEU A 309 -1.03 -2.87 7.99
C LEU A 309 -1.41 -4.02 7.04
N GLN A 310 -1.96 -3.68 5.87
CA GLN A 310 -2.26 -4.63 4.81
C GLN A 310 -1.01 -5.32 4.26
N ALA A 311 0.05 -4.55 3.99
CA ALA A 311 1.33 -5.10 3.51
C ALA A 311 1.93 -6.09 4.52
N VAL A 312 1.93 -5.73 5.82
CA VAL A 312 2.42 -6.61 6.89
C VAL A 312 1.57 -7.86 7.04
N ASN A 313 0.24 -7.73 7.01
CA ASN A 313 -0.65 -8.89 7.07
C ASN A 313 -0.42 -9.83 5.89
N THR A 314 -0.25 -9.29 4.69
CA THR A 314 -0.11 -10.09 3.46
C THR A 314 1.24 -10.82 3.40
N HIS A 315 2.33 -10.16 3.77
CA HIS A 315 3.68 -10.67 3.51
C HIS A 315 4.48 -11.07 4.74
N CYS A 316 4.10 -10.58 5.93
CA CYS A 316 4.84 -10.73 7.18
C CYS A 316 3.94 -11.22 8.32
N PHE A 317 2.92 -12.03 8.04
CA PHE A 317 1.95 -12.47 9.04
C PHE A 317 2.56 -13.06 10.32
N LYS A 318 3.69 -13.78 10.20
CA LYS A 318 4.44 -14.34 11.34
C LYS A 318 4.87 -13.28 12.36
N ALA A 319 5.03 -12.02 11.95
CA ALA A 319 5.30 -10.93 12.87
C ALA A 319 4.14 -10.71 13.85
N PHE A 320 2.88 -10.82 13.41
CA PHE A 320 1.72 -10.72 14.30
C PHE A 320 1.65 -11.83 15.34
N LEU A 321 2.19 -13.01 15.01
CA LEU A 321 2.29 -14.12 15.95
C LEU A 321 3.41 -13.93 16.98
N SER A 322 4.32 -12.98 16.73
CA SER A 322 5.51 -12.72 17.55
C SER A 322 5.35 -11.48 18.44
N ILE A 323 4.41 -10.59 18.15
CA ILE A 323 4.15 -9.40 18.97
C ILE A 323 3.34 -9.76 20.24
N PRO A 324 3.48 -8.97 21.32
CA PRO A 324 2.71 -9.19 22.54
C PRO A 324 1.18 -9.16 22.31
N PRO A 325 0.38 -9.94 23.06
CA PRO A 325 -1.08 -9.97 22.91
C PRO A 325 -1.76 -8.60 22.99
N ASN A 326 -1.24 -7.70 23.85
CA ASN A 326 -1.77 -6.34 23.96
C ASN A 326 -1.54 -5.51 22.68
N GLN A 327 -0.38 -5.67 22.01
CA GLN A 327 -0.13 -5.02 20.73
C GLN A 327 -0.98 -5.65 19.62
N PHE A 328 -1.15 -6.97 19.62
CA PHE A 328 -2.05 -7.64 18.67
C PHE A 328 -3.50 -7.18 18.84
N LYS A 329 -3.96 -6.95 20.09
CA LYS A 329 -5.27 -6.35 20.33
C LYS A 329 -5.39 -4.97 19.70
N LEU A 330 -4.37 -4.11 19.78
CA LEU A 330 -4.40 -2.80 19.11
C LEU A 330 -4.45 -2.93 17.58
N VAL A 331 -3.76 -3.93 17.01
CA VAL A 331 -3.90 -4.29 15.59
C VAL A 331 -5.34 -4.65 15.26
N PHE A 332 -5.93 -5.56 16.02
CA PHE A 332 -7.32 -5.96 15.84
C PHE A 332 -8.30 -4.78 15.96
N ASP A 333 -8.20 -3.99 17.03
CA ASP A 333 -9.06 -2.83 17.28
C ASP A 333 -8.93 -1.79 16.15
N SER A 334 -7.73 -1.63 15.57
CA SER A 334 -7.52 -0.75 14.41
C SER A 334 -8.21 -1.27 13.13
N ILE A 335 -8.25 -2.59 12.91
CA ILE A 335 -8.97 -3.19 11.78
C ILE A 335 -10.48 -2.96 11.95
N VAL A 336 -10.98 -3.13 13.17
CA VAL A 336 -12.39 -2.83 13.52
C VAL A 336 -12.71 -1.36 13.26
N TRP A 337 -11.83 -0.45 13.66
CA TRP A 337 -11.99 0.98 13.39
C TRP A 337 -12.01 1.28 11.89
N ALA A 338 -11.19 0.57 11.09
CA ALA A 338 -11.10 0.75 9.66
C ALA A 338 -12.42 0.41 8.96
N PHE A 339 -12.99 -0.77 9.20
CA PHE A 339 -14.21 -1.20 8.50
C PHE A 339 -15.49 -0.48 8.98
N LYS A 340 -15.44 0.17 10.14
CA LYS A 340 -16.49 1.10 10.63
C LYS A 340 -16.42 2.49 10.03
N HIS A 341 -15.46 2.75 9.15
CA HIS A 341 -15.24 4.09 8.63
C HIS A 341 -16.25 4.49 7.56
N THR A 342 -16.69 5.74 7.58
CA THR A 342 -17.54 6.34 6.54
C THR A 342 -16.87 6.48 5.17
N MET A 343 -15.53 6.47 5.10
CA MET A 343 -14.78 6.54 3.85
C MET A 343 -14.67 5.14 3.27
N ARG A 344 -15.34 4.91 2.15
CA ARG A 344 -15.45 3.59 1.53
C ARG A 344 -14.10 2.91 1.29
N ASN A 345 -13.10 3.63 0.79
CA ASN A 345 -11.78 3.07 0.53
C ASN A 345 -11.11 2.53 1.81
N VAL A 346 -11.25 3.23 2.94
CA VAL A 346 -10.71 2.78 4.24
C VAL A 346 -11.51 1.59 4.75
N ALA A 347 -12.84 1.62 4.65
CA ALA A 347 -13.70 0.53 5.09
C ALA A 347 -13.42 -0.77 4.33
N ASP A 348 -13.39 -0.69 3.00
CA ASP A 348 -13.07 -1.83 2.13
C ASP A 348 -11.66 -2.37 2.41
N THR A 349 -10.68 -1.50 2.67
CA THR A 349 -9.33 -1.92 3.07
C THR A 349 -9.35 -2.67 4.41
N GLY A 350 -10.09 -2.17 5.40
CA GLY A 350 -10.25 -2.84 6.70
C GLY A 350 -10.84 -4.25 6.58
N LEU A 351 -11.91 -4.40 5.79
CA LEU A 351 -12.54 -5.70 5.53
C LEU A 351 -11.58 -6.65 4.81
N ASN A 352 -10.84 -6.17 3.81
CA ASN A 352 -9.84 -6.97 3.10
C ASN A 352 -8.71 -7.43 4.04
N ILE A 353 -8.24 -6.56 4.94
CA ILE A 353 -7.24 -6.94 5.96
C ILE A 353 -7.80 -8.02 6.87
N LEU A 354 -9.03 -7.88 7.36
CA LEU A 354 -9.67 -8.89 8.22
C LEU A 354 -9.78 -10.24 7.50
N MET A 355 -10.30 -10.26 6.27
CA MET A 355 -10.43 -11.49 5.49
C MET A 355 -9.07 -12.18 5.28
N GLN A 356 -8.05 -11.41 4.88
CA GLN A 356 -6.71 -11.95 4.68
C GLN A 356 -6.11 -12.48 6.01
N MET A 357 -6.36 -11.79 7.13
CA MET A 357 -5.92 -12.25 8.45
C MET A 357 -6.55 -13.59 8.83
N LEU A 358 -7.86 -13.73 8.60
CA LEU A 358 -8.60 -14.97 8.85
C LEU A 358 -8.08 -16.13 7.98
N GLN A 359 -7.70 -15.87 6.73
CA GLN A 359 -7.09 -16.86 5.84
C GLN A 359 -5.66 -17.22 6.25
N ASN A 360 -4.85 -16.24 6.67
CA ASN A 360 -3.49 -16.48 7.11
C ASN A 360 -3.42 -17.38 8.36
N LEU A 361 -4.41 -17.25 9.26
CA LEU A 361 -4.50 -18.08 10.46
C LEU A 361 -4.66 -19.57 10.14
N GLU A 362 -5.25 -19.94 8.99
CA GLU A 362 -5.39 -21.36 8.60
C GLU A 362 -4.03 -22.06 8.49
N GLN A 363 -2.98 -21.33 8.14
CA GLN A 363 -1.61 -21.85 8.06
C GLN A 363 -0.93 -22.01 9.43
N HIS A 364 -1.60 -21.57 10.51
CA HIS A 364 -1.07 -21.54 11.87
C HIS A 364 -2.07 -22.10 12.90
N PRO A 365 -2.35 -23.43 12.89
CA PRO A 365 -3.47 -24.03 13.64
C PRO A 365 -3.50 -23.71 15.13
N GLN A 366 -2.34 -23.72 15.81
CA GLN A 366 -2.28 -23.41 17.25
C GLN A 366 -2.66 -21.96 17.54
N ALA A 367 -2.12 -21.02 16.77
CA ALA A 367 -2.45 -19.60 16.91
C ALA A 367 -3.90 -19.30 16.49
N ALA A 368 -4.39 -20.00 15.46
CA ALA A 368 -5.76 -19.89 14.98
C ALA A 368 -6.77 -20.21 16.09
N GLN A 369 -6.58 -21.32 16.81
CA GLN A 369 -7.48 -21.69 17.90
C GLN A 369 -7.52 -20.63 19.02
N SER A 370 -6.36 -20.14 19.47
CA SER A 370 -6.31 -19.05 20.48
C SER A 370 -6.94 -17.75 19.96
N PHE A 371 -6.76 -17.45 18.68
CA PHE A 371 -7.38 -16.29 18.03
C PHE A 371 -8.91 -16.44 18.00
N TYR A 372 -9.43 -17.59 17.57
CA TYR A 372 -10.86 -17.83 17.50
C TYR A 372 -11.52 -17.75 18.87
N GLN A 373 -10.90 -18.35 19.90
CA GLN A 373 -11.39 -18.26 21.26
C GLN A 373 -11.50 -16.81 21.77
N THR A 374 -10.59 -15.94 21.34
CA THR A 374 -10.50 -14.57 21.85
C THR A 374 -11.33 -13.58 21.05
N TYR A 375 -11.33 -13.71 19.71
CA TYR A 375 -11.82 -12.66 18.80
C TYR A 375 -12.99 -13.09 17.92
N PHE A 376 -13.33 -14.38 17.81
CA PHE A 376 -14.32 -14.84 16.82
C PHE A 376 -15.71 -14.19 17.02
N THR A 377 -16.23 -14.26 18.25
CA THR A 377 -17.54 -13.67 18.59
C THR A 377 -17.52 -12.15 18.54
N ASP A 378 -16.40 -11.51 18.93
CA ASP A 378 -16.22 -10.06 18.78
C ASP A 378 -16.26 -9.68 17.30
N ILE A 379 -15.53 -10.36 16.41
CA ILE A 379 -15.58 -10.12 14.96
C ILE A 379 -17.01 -10.21 14.43
N LEU A 380 -17.77 -11.26 14.79
CA LEU A 380 -19.16 -11.39 14.39
C LEU A 380 -19.98 -10.17 14.83
N MET A 381 -19.88 -9.79 16.10
CA MET A 381 -20.58 -8.63 16.64
C MET A 381 -20.22 -7.34 15.89
N GLN A 382 -18.93 -7.09 15.66
CA GLN A 382 -18.47 -5.90 14.95
C GLN A 382 -18.96 -5.88 13.50
N ILE A 383 -18.87 -7.00 12.77
CA ILE A 383 -19.35 -7.09 11.39
C ILE A 383 -20.86 -6.91 11.32
N PHE A 384 -21.64 -7.54 12.20
CA PHE A 384 -23.09 -7.33 12.23
C PHE A 384 -23.45 -5.88 12.50
N SER A 385 -22.76 -5.20 13.43
CA SER A 385 -23.01 -3.77 13.70
C SER A 385 -22.85 -2.89 12.46
N VAL A 386 -21.91 -3.24 11.56
CA VAL A 386 -21.64 -2.50 10.32
C VAL A 386 -22.54 -2.95 9.18
N VAL A 387 -22.85 -4.24 9.06
CA VAL A 387 -23.80 -4.77 8.07
C VAL A 387 -25.17 -4.11 8.24
N THR A 388 -25.63 -3.96 9.49
CA THR A 388 -26.94 -3.40 9.80
C THR A 388 -27.02 -1.88 9.68
N ASP A 389 -25.89 -1.20 9.47
CA ASP A 389 -25.85 0.24 9.25
C ASP A 389 -26.01 0.58 7.76
N THR A 390 -26.99 1.42 7.45
CA THR A 390 -27.30 1.84 6.08
C THR A 390 -26.15 2.61 5.41
N SER A 391 -25.26 3.19 6.21
CA SER A 391 -24.07 3.93 5.77
C SER A 391 -23.00 3.03 5.13
N HIS A 392 -23.05 1.71 5.37
CA HIS A 392 -22.03 0.75 4.93
C HIS A 392 -22.52 -0.24 3.87
N THR A 393 -23.71 0.00 3.29
CA THR A 393 -24.32 -0.87 2.27
C THR A 393 -23.45 -1.09 1.02
N ALA A 394 -22.55 -0.15 0.70
CA ALA A 394 -21.62 -0.26 -0.42
C ALA A 394 -20.60 -1.41 -0.29
N SER A 395 -20.35 -1.88 0.94
CA SER A 395 -19.39 -2.93 1.28
C SER A 395 -20.04 -4.28 1.59
N LEU A 396 -21.35 -4.43 1.32
CA LEU A 396 -22.13 -5.63 1.62
C LEU A 396 -21.52 -6.92 1.02
N GLN A 397 -20.89 -6.83 -0.16
CA GLN A 397 -20.18 -7.96 -0.76
C GLN A 397 -19.03 -8.47 0.12
N ASN A 398 -18.25 -7.57 0.72
CA ASN A 398 -17.14 -7.93 1.59
C ASN A 398 -17.64 -8.49 2.92
N HIS A 399 -18.71 -7.90 3.48
CA HIS A 399 -19.36 -8.44 4.68
C HIS A 399 -19.88 -9.86 4.46
N ALA A 400 -20.61 -10.10 3.35
CA ALA A 400 -21.10 -11.41 2.99
C ALA A 400 -19.96 -12.43 2.86
N THR A 401 -18.86 -12.04 2.22
CA THR A 401 -17.68 -12.90 2.05
C THR A 401 -17.06 -13.29 3.40
N ILE A 402 -16.87 -12.32 4.31
CA ILE A 402 -16.29 -12.57 5.64
C ILE A 402 -17.22 -13.44 6.49
N LEU A 403 -18.51 -13.11 6.54
CA LEU A 403 -19.47 -13.88 7.32
C LEU A 403 -19.60 -15.31 6.79
N ALA A 404 -19.80 -15.48 5.48
CA ALA A 404 -19.86 -16.79 4.84
C ALA A 404 -18.62 -17.64 5.18
N TYR A 405 -17.43 -17.05 5.08
CA TYR A 405 -16.19 -17.72 5.49
C TYR A 405 -16.20 -18.10 6.98
N MET A 406 -16.55 -17.18 7.88
CA MET A 406 -16.59 -17.47 9.32
C MET A 406 -17.60 -18.56 9.71
N PHE A 407 -18.80 -18.55 9.12
CA PHE A 407 -19.80 -19.60 9.34
C PHE A 407 -19.31 -20.95 8.81
N SER A 408 -18.67 -20.96 7.63
CA SER A 408 -18.07 -22.18 7.08
C SER A 408 -16.96 -22.78 7.95
N LEU A 409 -16.17 -21.94 8.64
CA LEU A 409 -15.14 -22.42 9.58
C LEU A 409 -15.75 -23.19 10.76
N VAL A 410 -16.90 -22.72 11.26
CA VAL A 410 -17.61 -23.34 12.38
C VAL A 410 -18.23 -24.66 11.93
N GLU A 411 -18.94 -24.66 10.80
CA GLU A 411 -19.63 -25.84 10.29
C GLU A 411 -18.66 -26.94 9.83
N ALA A 412 -17.54 -26.57 9.21
CA ALA A 412 -16.50 -27.52 8.83
C ALA A 412 -15.68 -28.06 10.01
N GLY A 413 -16.02 -27.70 11.25
CA GLY A 413 -15.32 -28.17 12.46
C GLY A 413 -13.87 -27.69 12.56
N ARG A 414 -13.48 -26.61 11.87
CA ARG A 414 -12.10 -26.07 11.91
C ARG A 414 -11.81 -25.34 13.21
N ILE A 415 -12.84 -24.89 13.92
CA ILE A 415 -12.74 -24.31 15.26
C ILE A 415 -12.97 -25.42 16.28
N THR A 416 -11.89 -25.90 16.89
CA THR A 416 -11.90 -27.01 17.85
C THR A 416 -11.99 -26.54 19.29
N VAL A 417 -11.66 -25.27 19.56
CA VAL A 417 -11.84 -24.65 20.88
C VAL A 417 -13.31 -24.32 21.12
N SER A 418 -13.76 -24.42 22.37
CA SER A 418 -15.14 -24.06 22.73
C SER A 418 -15.34 -22.55 22.60
N LEU A 419 -16.32 -22.14 21.80
CA LEU A 419 -16.74 -20.74 21.65
C LEU A 419 -17.81 -20.32 22.67
N GLY A 420 -18.36 -21.27 23.42
CA GLY A 420 -19.43 -21.04 24.39
C GLY A 420 -19.55 -22.18 25.41
N PRO A 421 -20.69 -22.26 26.13
CA PRO A 421 -20.91 -23.28 27.15
C PRO A 421 -21.22 -24.67 26.58
N SER A 422 -21.77 -24.75 25.35
CA SER A 422 -22.03 -26.03 24.68
C SER A 422 -20.74 -26.61 24.09
N ALA A 423 -20.67 -27.94 23.96
CA ALA A 423 -19.62 -28.60 23.21
C ALA A 423 -19.76 -28.41 21.69
N ASP A 424 -20.95 -28.05 21.22
CA ASP A 424 -21.24 -27.79 19.81
C ASP A 424 -21.07 -26.30 19.49
N ASN A 425 -20.04 -25.99 18.71
CA ASN A 425 -19.75 -24.63 18.26
C ASN A 425 -20.80 -24.08 17.28
N VAL A 426 -21.47 -24.93 16.49
CA VAL A 426 -22.56 -24.48 15.61
C VAL A 426 -23.68 -23.92 16.46
N LEU A 427 -24.12 -24.67 17.47
CA LEU A 427 -25.17 -24.24 18.39
C LEU A 427 -24.78 -22.96 19.15
N ASN A 428 -23.55 -22.91 19.69
CA ASN A 428 -23.05 -21.72 20.41
C ASN A 428 -23.12 -20.45 19.54
N VAL A 429 -22.70 -20.55 18.28
CA VAL A 429 -22.69 -19.41 17.35
C VAL A 429 -24.12 -19.03 16.94
N GLN A 430 -25.00 -20.00 16.69
CA GLN A 430 -26.41 -19.74 16.38
C GLN A 430 -27.10 -18.98 17.52
N GLU A 431 -26.96 -19.46 18.76
CA GLU A 431 -27.55 -18.83 19.95
C GLU A 431 -26.96 -17.43 20.21
N TYR A 432 -25.64 -17.27 20.02
CA TYR A 432 -24.97 -15.98 20.16
C TYR A 432 -25.51 -14.95 19.17
N VAL A 433 -25.57 -15.30 17.88
CA VAL A 433 -26.06 -14.40 16.83
C VAL A 433 -27.54 -14.09 17.02
N ALA A 434 -28.36 -15.09 17.37
CA ALA A 434 -29.79 -14.88 17.65
C ALA A 434 -29.99 -13.91 18.82
N THR A 435 -29.22 -14.07 19.90
CA THR A 435 -29.27 -13.20 21.08
C THR A 435 -28.81 -11.77 20.74
N LEU A 436 -27.73 -11.63 19.97
CA LEU A 436 -27.20 -10.35 19.50
C LEU A 436 -28.26 -9.59 18.69
N LEU A 437 -28.88 -10.25 17.71
CA LEU A 437 -29.89 -9.64 16.85
C LEU A 437 -31.17 -9.31 17.61
N LYS A 438 -31.63 -10.19 18.50
CA LYS A 438 -32.83 -9.93 19.34
C LYS A 438 -32.63 -8.74 20.26
N SER A 439 -31.42 -8.58 20.79
CA SER A 439 -31.06 -7.44 21.64
C SER A 439 -30.99 -6.12 20.86
N ALA A 440 -30.51 -6.17 19.62
CA ALA A 440 -30.39 -5.00 18.74
C ALA A 440 -31.73 -4.58 18.11
N PHE A 441 -32.58 -5.54 17.76
CA PHE A 441 -33.84 -5.34 17.04
C PHE A 441 -34.98 -6.09 17.76
N ASN A 442 -35.46 -5.48 18.84
CA ASN A 442 -36.47 -6.08 19.71
C ASN A 442 -37.84 -6.29 19.05
N HIS A 443 -38.09 -5.61 17.93
CA HIS A 443 -39.32 -5.73 17.13
C HIS A 443 -39.35 -6.97 16.23
N LEU A 444 -38.21 -7.64 16.01
CA LEU A 444 -38.19 -8.87 15.23
C LEU A 444 -38.77 -10.05 16.03
N THR A 445 -39.55 -10.90 15.37
CA THR A 445 -40.07 -12.14 15.94
C THR A 445 -38.95 -13.18 16.07
N ASP A 446 -39.11 -14.12 17.00
CA ASP A 446 -38.11 -15.19 17.20
C ASP A 446 -37.99 -16.08 15.96
N ASN A 447 -39.08 -16.19 15.18
CA ASN A 447 -39.09 -16.96 13.94
C ASN A 447 -38.28 -16.27 12.83
N GLN A 448 -38.44 -14.95 12.66
CA GLN A 448 -37.62 -14.16 11.72
C GLN A 448 -36.12 -14.32 12.02
N ILE A 449 -35.73 -14.18 13.29
CA ILE A 449 -34.33 -14.32 13.72
C ILE A 449 -33.84 -15.75 13.47
N LYS A 450 -34.63 -16.77 13.82
CA LYS A 450 -34.26 -18.17 13.61
C LYS A 450 -34.03 -18.48 12.13
N ILE A 451 -34.92 -18.04 11.24
CA ILE A 451 -34.79 -18.23 9.79
C ILE A 451 -33.55 -17.55 9.27
N PHE A 452 -33.29 -16.31 9.69
CA PHE A 452 -32.09 -15.58 9.30
C PHE A 452 -30.81 -16.31 9.74
N VAL A 453 -30.70 -16.68 11.02
CA VAL A 453 -29.53 -17.37 11.56
C VAL A 453 -29.30 -18.73 10.88
N THR A 454 -30.37 -19.47 10.57
CA THR A 454 -30.29 -20.72 9.82
C THR A 454 -29.77 -20.50 8.40
N GLY A 455 -30.22 -19.44 7.73
CA GLY A 455 -29.77 -19.08 6.40
C GLY A 455 -28.28 -18.73 6.32
N LEU A 456 -27.70 -18.18 7.41
CA LEU A 456 -26.26 -17.89 7.48
C LEU A 456 -25.40 -19.17 7.41
N PHE A 457 -25.88 -20.32 7.90
CA PHE A 457 -25.17 -21.59 7.76
C PHE A 457 -25.48 -22.26 6.42
N ASN A 458 -26.74 -22.23 5.98
CA ASN A 458 -27.14 -22.92 4.75
C ASN A 458 -26.55 -22.30 3.47
N LEU A 459 -26.21 -21.01 3.49
CA LEU A 459 -25.73 -20.25 2.33
C LEU A 459 -24.24 -19.87 2.41
N ASP A 460 -23.51 -20.32 3.44
CA ASP A 460 -22.09 -20.01 3.69
C ASP A 460 -21.12 -20.40 2.54
N GLN A 461 -21.52 -21.29 1.63
CA GLN A 461 -20.76 -21.68 0.43
C GLN A 461 -21.16 -20.91 -0.84
N ASP A 462 -22.26 -20.16 -0.82
CA ASP A 462 -22.72 -19.32 -1.93
C ASP A 462 -22.79 -17.86 -1.48
N VAL A 463 -21.68 -17.14 -1.67
CA VAL A 463 -21.55 -15.73 -1.29
C VAL A 463 -22.58 -14.84 -2.00
N HIS A 464 -23.04 -15.21 -3.20
CA HIS A 464 -24.06 -14.43 -3.89
C HIS A 464 -25.41 -14.57 -3.17
N ALA A 465 -25.85 -15.79 -2.91
CA ALA A 465 -27.08 -16.06 -2.17
C ALA A 465 -27.02 -15.52 -0.74
N PHE A 466 -25.87 -15.67 -0.06
CA PHE A 466 -25.64 -15.12 1.28
C PHE A 466 -25.82 -13.60 1.31
N LYS A 467 -25.28 -12.89 0.31
CA LYS A 467 -25.42 -11.44 0.20
C LYS A 467 -26.87 -11.02 0.01
N GLU A 468 -27.63 -11.72 -0.84
CA GLU A 468 -29.05 -11.43 -1.02
C GLU A 468 -29.82 -11.71 0.28
N HIS A 469 -29.48 -12.78 1.00
CA HIS A 469 -30.08 -13.06 2.29
C HIS A 469 -29.79 -11.97 3.35
N LEU A 470 -28.57 -11.42 3.39
CA LEU A 470 -28.27 -10.24 4.21
C LEU A 470 -29.09 -9.04 3.77
N ARG A 471 -29.25 -8.82 2.45
CA ARG A 471 -30.04 -7.69 1.92
C ARG A 471 -31.50 -7.80 2.34
N ASP A 472 -32.10 -8.98 2.27
CA ASP A 472 -33.47 -9.23 2.70
C ASP A 472 -33.63 -8.90 4.20
N PHE A 473 -32.67 -9.34 5.03
CA PHE A 473 -32.67 -9.01 6.46
C PHE A 473 -32.55 -7.50 6.72
N LEU A 474 -31.74 -6.77 5.94
CA LEU A 474 -31.64 -5.30 6.05
C LEU A 474 -32.94 -4.56 5.70
N ILE A 475 -33.83 -5.19 4.94
CA ILE A 475 -35.17 -4.67 4.67
C ILE A 475 -36.06 -4.98 5.88
N GLN A 476 -36.06 -6.23 6.36
CA GLN A 476 -36.86 -6.66 7.52
C GLN A 476 -36.57 -5.85 8.78
N ILE A 477 -35.31 -5.52 9.08
CA ILE A 477 -34.99 -4.72 10.29
C ILE A 477 -35.56 -3.30 10.25
N LYS A 478 -35.93 -2.77 9.07
CA LYS A 478 -36.54 -1.44 8.92
C LYS A 478 -38.06 -1.46 9.03
N GLU A 479 -38.67 -2.62 8.82
CA GLU A 479 -40.11 -2.81 8.84
C GLU A 479 -40.55 -3.26 10.23
N VAL A 480 -41.48 -2.54 10.84
CA VAL A 480 -42.13 -2.99 12.07
C VAL A 480 -43.28 -3.88 11.65
N THR A 481 -43.00 -5.16 11.46
CA THR A 481 -44.05 -6.17 11.34
C THR A 481 -44.70 -6.36 12.71
N GLY A 482 -46.03 -6.41 12.77
CA GLY A 482 -46.74 -6.75 14.00
C GLY A 482 -46.54 -8.23 14.36
N GLU A 483 -47.45 -8.82 15.13
CA GLU A 483 -47.43 -10.27 15.43
C GLU A 483 -47.80 -11.15 14.21
N ASP A 484 -48.24 -10.54 13.10
CA ASP A 484 -48.67 -11.25 11.88
C ASP A 484 -47.52 -11.33 10.87
N ASP A 485 -46.84 -12.48 10.84
CA ASP A 485 -45.70 -12.79 9.96
C ASP A 485 -46.13 -13.37 8.59
N SER A 486 -47.44 -13.42 8.29
CA SER A 486 -47.96 -14.12 7.11
C SER A 486 -47.54 -13.51 5.76
N ASP A 487 -47.32 -12.18 5.71
CA ASP A 487 -46.88 -11.46 4.50
C ASP A 487 -45.36 -11.57 4.21
N LEU A 488 -44.59 -12.22 5.11
CA LEU A 488 -43.13 -12.34 5.00
C LEU A 488 -42.66 -13.61 4.28
N TYR A 489 -43.59 -14.44 3.80
CA TYR A 489 -43.31 -15.70 3.07
C TYR A 489 -42.28 -16.59 3.78
N LEU A 490 -42.31 -16.60 5.13
CA LEU A 490 -41.31 -17.30 5.95
C LEU A 490 -41.25 -18.80 5.66
N GLU A 491 -42.39 -19.44 5.39
CA GLU A 491 -42.46 -20.86 5.04
C GLU A 491 -41.82 -21.15 3.67
N GLU A 492 -42.02 -20.28 2.68
CA GLU A 492 -41.37 -20.40 1.37
C GLU A 492 -39.86 -20.24 1.52
N ARG A 493 -39.42 -19.26 2.32
CA ARG A 493 -38.00 -19.02 2.58
C ARG A 493 -37.35 -20.18 3.33
N GLU A 494 -38.03 -20.75 4.33
CA GLU A 494 -37.54 -21.94 5.03
C GLU A 494 -37.37 -23.12 4.06
N ASN A 495 -38.31 -23.31 3.12
CA ASN A 495 -38.22 -24.34 2.09
C ASN A 495 -37.08 -24.09 1.09
N GLU A 496 -36.82 -22.84 0.70
CA GLU A 496 -35.67 -22.47 -0.12
C GLU A 496 -34.35 -22.79 0.60
N LEU A 497 -34.24 -22.43 1.88
CA LEU A 497 -33.06 -22.71 2.69
C LEU A 497 -32.83 -24.20 2.89
N LYS A 498 -33.88 -25.01 3.03
CA LYS A 498 -33.79 -26.48 3.05
C LYS A 498 -33.24 -27.03 1.73
N LYS A 499 -33.74 -26.55 0.59
CA LYS A 499 -33.23 -26.95 -0.74
C LYS A 499 -31.77 -26.56 -0.92
N ALA A 500 -31.39 -25.36 -0.48
CA ALA A 500 -30.00 -24.91 -0.53
C ALA A 500 -29.08 -25.79 0.34
N GLN A 501 -29.55 -26.18 1.53
CA GLN A 501 -28.83 -27.10 2.41
C GLN A 501 -28.69 -28.50 1.79
N GLU A 502 -29.73 -29.03 1.16
CA GLU A 502 -29.68 -30.31 0.45
C GLU A 502 -28.69 -30.27 -0.73
N GLU A 503 -28.70 -29.20 -1.53
CA GLU A 503 -27.77 -29.04 -2.64
C GLU A 503 -26.34 -28.87 -2.16
N LYS A 504 -26.11 -28.06 -1.12
CA LYS A 504 -24.81 -27.94 -0.45
C LYS A 504 -24.31 -29.32 0.00
N ARG A 505 -25.18 -30.10 0.67
CA ARG A 505 -24.82 -31.45 1.11
C ARG A 505 -24.48 -32.37 -0.06
N ARG A 506 -25.24 -32.31 -1.17
CA ARG A 506 -24.92 -33.06 -2.41
C ARG A 506 -23.54 -32.69 -2.96
N VAL A 507 -23.22 -31.40 -3.04
CA VAL A 507 -21.92 -30.93 -3.52
C VAL A 507 -20.79 -31.43 -2.62
N LEU A 508 -20.95 -31.33 -1.29
CA LEU A 508 -19.94 -31.81 -0.34
C LEU A 508 -19.73 -33.33 -0.43
N MET A 509 -20.77 -34.13 -0.73
CA MET A 509 -20.64 -35.57 -0.94
C MET A 509 -19.78 -35.93 -2.16
N THR A 510 -19.68 -35.04 -3.15
CA THR A 510 -18.86 -35.28 -4.35
C THR A 510 -17.37 -35.05 -4.14
N VAL A 511 -16.96 -34.47 -3.01
CA VAL A 511 -15.57 -34.13 -2.70
C VAL A 511 -15.08 -35.00 -1.53
N PRO A 512 -14.21 -35.99 -1.76
CA PRO A 512 -13.71 -36.88 -0.71
C PRO A 512 -13.07 -36.11 0.45
N GLY A 513 -13.46 -36.44 1.69
CA GLY A 513 -12.92 -35.84 2.92
C GLY A 513 -13.60 -34.56 3.42
N MET A 514 -14.65 -34.07 2.74
CA MET A 514 -15.40 -32.87 3.15
C MET A 514 -16.60 -33.14 4.08
N ILE A 515 -17.01 -34.41 4.25
CA ILE A 515 -18.09 -34.82 5.14
C ILE A 515 -17.49 -35.62 6.29
N ASN A 516 -17.96 -35.35 7.51
CA ASN A 516 -17.58 -36.11 8.70
C ASN A 516 -17.88 -37.61 8.48
N PRO A 517 -16.92 -38.54 8.74
CA PRO A 517 -17.14 -39.97 8.53
C PRO A 517 -18.39 -40.54 9.22
N HIS A 518 -18.81 -39.93 10.34
CA HIS A 518 -20.02 -40.30 11.08
C HIS A 518 -21.33 -39.83 10.43
N GLU A 519 -21.26 -39.00 9.39
CA GLU A 519 -22.40 -38.44 8.65
C GLU A 519 -22.55 -39.03 7.24
N LEU A 520 -21.63 -39.92 6.84
CA LEU A 520 -21.72 -40.70 5.61
C LEU A 520 -22.81 -41.79 5.76
N PRO A 521 -23.63 -42.03 4.72
CA PRO A 521 -24.51 -43.20 4.67
C PRO A 521 -23.69 -44.48 4.83
N GLU A 522 -24.19 -45.48 5.57
CA GLU A 522 -23.50 -46.75 5.86
C GLU A 522 -22.98 -47.45 4.57
N GLU A 523 -23.64 -47.25 3.43
CA GLU A 523 -23.25 -47.81 2.12
C GLU A 523 -21.94 -47.23 1.55
N MET A 524 -21.44 -46.09 2.05
CA MET A 524 -20.23 -45.41 1.55
C MET A 524 -19.04 -45.47 2.52
N GLN A 525 -19.16 -46.18 3.66
CA GLN A 525 -18.08 -46.31 4.64
C GLN A 525 -17.07 -47.43 4.32
N ASP A 526 -17.36 -48.28 3.33
CA ASP A 526 -16.61 -49.51 3.01
C ASP A 526 -15.78 -49.46 1.70
N GLU A 527 -15.63 -48.29 1.05
CA GLU A 527 -14.78 -48.11 -0.17
C GLU A 527 -13.47 -47.35 0.05
#